data_AF-X1PSL3-F1
#
_entry.id   AF-X1PSL3-F1
#
_cell.length_a   1.000
_cell.length_b   1.000
_cell.length_c   1.000
_cell.angle_alpha   90.00
_cell.angle_beta   90.00
_cell.angle_gamma   90.00
#
_symmetry.space_group_name_H-M   'P 1'
#
loop_
_entity.id
_entity.type
_entity.pdbx_description
1 polymer ?
#
loop_
_entity_poly.entity_id
_entity_poly.type
_entity_poly.pdbx_seq_one_letter_code
_entity_poly.pdbx_strand_id
1 'polypeptide(L)' 'MKIKNSFTLIELLVVILVIGIITGISWGAVRALQPSLRLGSVARDLTTDLRYAQQLAVSQQVDYGVRFSTATNEYQ' A
#
# COMPACT_ATOMS: atom_id res chain seq x y z
N MET A 1 1.50 19.84 43.81
CA MET A 1 2.65 20.62 43.30
C MET A 1 2.41 20.89 41.81
N LYS A 2 2.07 22.12 41.41
CA LYS A 2 1.75 22.44 40.01
C LYS A 2 3.06 22.59 39.22
N ILE A 3 3.31 21.69 38.28
CA ILE A 3 4.40 21.82 37.32
C ILE A 3 4.00 22.92 36.33
N LYS A 4 4.47 24.15 36.56
CA LYS A 4 4.44 25.20 35.54
C LYS A 4 5.78 25.20 34.83
N ASN A 5 5.89 24.36 33.80
CA ASN A 5 6.99 24.49 32.85
C ASN A 5 6.55 25.51 31.79
N SER A 6 7.13 26.70 31.86
CA SER A 6 6.99 27.70 30.81
C SER A 6 7.85 27.24 29.64
N PHE A 7 7.21 26.92 28.53
CA PHE A 7 7.87 26.48 27.31
C PHE A 7 8.68 27.65 26.72
N THR A 8 9.96 27.44 26.48
CA THR A 8 10.83 28.48 25.93
C THR A 8 10.67 28.56 24.41
N LEU A 9 10.94 29.74 23.84
CA LEU A 9 10.93 29.91 22.37
C LEU A 9 11.93 28.98 21.68
N ILE A 10 13.08 28.73 22.33
CA ILE A 10 14.10 27.83 21.79
C ILE A 10 13.62 26.38 21.78
N GLU A 11 12.90 25.91 22.80
CA GLU A 11 12.30 24.57 22.80
C GLU A 11 11.29 24.42 21.66
N LEU A 12 10.50 25.45 21.35
CA LEU A 12 9.57 25.41 20.21
C LEU A 12 10.30 25.25 18.88
N LEU A 13 11.38 26.00 18.69
CA LEU A 13 12.18 25.92 17.47
C LEU A 13 12.85 24.54 17.32
N VAL A 14 13.35 23.97 18.42
CA VAL A 14 13.92 22.62 18.42
C VAL A 14 12.86 21.57 18.09
N VAL A 15 11.65 21.67 18.65
CA VAL A 15 10.56 20.75 18.35
C VAL A 15 10.16 20.83 16.87
N ILE A 16 10.02 22.04 16.31
CA ILE A 16 9.71 22.22 14.89
C ILE A 16 10.81 21.65 14.00
N LEU A 17 12.09 21.84 14.36
CA LEU A 17 13.23 21.27 13.65
C LEU A 17 13.17 19.73 13.64
N VAL A 18 12.93 19.12 14.80
CA VAL A 18 12.81 17.65 14.93
C VAL A 18 11.64 17.12 14.10
N ILE A 19 10.48 17.78 14.15
CA ILE A 19 9.32 17.40 13.33
C ILE A 19 9.68 17.48 11.85
N GLY A 20 10.33 18.57 11.40
CA GLY A 20 10.74 18.73 10.01
C GLY A 20 11.65 17.61 9.50
N ILE A 21 12.63 17.20 10.33
CA ILE A 21 13.54 16.08 10.01
C ILE A 21 12.76 14.76 9.89
N ILE A 22 11.89 14.46 10.86
CA ILE A 22 11.09 13.23 10.88
C ILE A 22 10.15 13.17 9.68
N THR A 23 9.47 14.27 9.35
CA THR A 23 8.54 14.35 8.21
C THR A 23 9.28 14.17 6.88
N GLY A 24 10.47 14.76 6.73
CA GLY A 24 11.30 14.60 5.53
C GLY A 24 11.69 13.14 5.27
N ILE A 25 12.09 12.41 6.32
CA ILE A 25 12.47 10.99 6.20
C ILE A 25 11.25 10.09 5.96
N SER A 26 10.14 10.38 6.65
CA SER A 26 8.90 9.57 6.56
C SER A 26 8.32 9.55 5.15
N TRP A 27 8.44 10.66 4.39
CA TRP A 27 7.95 10.74 3.02
C TRP A 27 8.64 9.75 2.06
N GLY A 28 9.95 9.56 2.21
CA GLY A 28 10.72 8.60 1.40
C GLY A 28 10.37 7.15 1.72
N ALA A 29 10.22 6.81 3.00
CA ALA A 29 9.94 5.46 3.46
C ALA A 29 8.56 4.93 3.00
N VAL A 30 7.53 5.79 3.03
CA VAL A 30 6.17 5.40 2.59
C VAL A 30 6.13 5.06 1.10
N ARG A 31 6.86 5.80 0.26
CA ARG A 31 6.93 5.52 -1.18
C ARG A 31 7.64 4.21 -1.51
N ALA A 32 8.63 3.82 -0.71
CA ALA A 32 9.36 2.56 -0.90
C ALA A 32 8.51 1.32 -0.56
N LEU A 33 7.55 1.44 0.38
CA LEU A 33 6.68 0.33 0.81
C LEU A 33 5.39 0.19 -0.02
N GLN A 34 4.94 1.24 -0.71
CA GLN A 34 3.76 1.17 -1.58
C GLN A 34 3.83 0.08 -2.69
N PRO A 35 4.92 -0.09 -3.45
CA PRO A 35 4.93 -1.06 -4.55
C PRO A 35 4.90 -2.52 -4.06
N SER A 36 5.57 -2.85 -2.95
CA SER A 36 5.59 -4.22 -2.43
C SER A 36 4.24 -4.67 -1.88
N LEU A 37 3.49 -3.77 -1.24
CA LEU A 37 2.13 -4.07 -0.76
C LEU A 37 1.13 -4.27 -1.91
N ARG A 38 1.26 -3.50 -3.00
CA ARG A 38 0.40 -3.61 -4.18
C ARG A 38 0.60 -4.92 -4.95
N LEU A 39 1.82 -5.43 -5.04
CA LEU A 39 2.09 -6.70 -5.71
C LEU A 39 1.47 -7.89 -4.96
N GLY A 40 1.53 -7.88 -3.62
CA GLY A 40 0.92 -8.91 -2.80
C GLY A 40 -0.61 -8.93 -2.90
N SER A 41 -1.26 -7.76 -2.96
CA SER A 41 -2.72 -7.68 -3.13
C SER A 41 -3.13 -8.16 -4.52
N VAL A 42 -2.48 -7.67 -5.58
CA VAL A 42 -2.79 -8.06 -6.97
C VAL A 42 -2.62 -9.57 -7.20
N ALA A 43 -1.58 -10.19 -6.62
CA ALA A 43 -1.40 -11.64 -6.71
C ALA A 43 -2.53 -12.43 -6.02
N ARG A 44 -3.05 -11.92 -4.90
CA ARG A 44 -4.15 -12.53 -4.16
C ARG A 44 -5.49 -12.37 -4.90
N ASP A 45 -5.72 -11.20 -5.50
CA ASP A 45 -6.89 -10.91 -6.32
C ASP A 45 -6.89 -11.85 -7.54
N LEU A 46 -5.77 -11.94 -8.26
CA LEU A 46 -5.61 -12.86 -9.39
C LEU A 46 -5.85 -14.33 -9.02
N THR A 47 -5.37 -14.77 -7.86
CA THR A 47 -5.62 -16.13 -7.36
C THR A 47 -7.11 -16.38 -7.10
N THR A 48 -7.82 -15.36 -6.62
CA THR A 48 -9.27 -15.43 -6.35
C THR A 48 -10.04 -15.54 -7.66
N ASP A 49 -9.66 -14.76 -8.67
CA ASP A 49 -10.29 -14.78 -9.99
C ASP A 49 -10.04 -16.10 -10.72
N LEU A 50 -8.83 -16.66 -10.62
CA LEU A 50 -8.52 -17.99 -11.17
C LEU A 50 -9.37 -19.09 -10.51
N ARG A 51 -9.59 -19.03 -9.20
CA ARG A 51 -10.47 -19.98 -8.51
C ARG A 51 -11.93 -19.82 -8.93
N TYR A 52 -12.38 -18.59 -9.14
CA TYR A 52 -13.72 -18.31 -9.66
C TYR A 52 -13.90 -18.85 -11.08
N ALA A 53 -12.94 -18.60 -11.97
CA ALA A 53 -12.92 -19.14 -13.32
C ALA A 53 -12.93 -20.68 -13.31
N GLN A 54 -12.18 -21.31 -12.40
CA GLN A 54 -12.21 -22.76 -12.21
C GLN A 54 -13.59 -23.27 -11.78
N GLN A 55 -14.25 -22.59 -10.84
CA GLN A 55 -15.61 -22.94 -10.42
C GLN A 55 -16.62 -22.82 -11.57
N LEU A 56 -16.51 -21.76 -12.39
CA LEU A 56 -17.33 -21.60 -13.58
C LEU A 56 -17.07 -22.71 -14.61
N ALA A 57 -15.81 -23.07 -14.84
CA ALA A 57 -15.45 -24.15 -15.75
C ALA A 57 -16.06 -25.49 -15.33
N VAL A 58 -15.99 -25.81 -14.03
CA VAL A 58 -16.60 -27.03 -13.48
C VAL A 58 -18.13 -26.96 -13.55
N SER A 59 -18.72 -25.80 -13.23
CA SER A 59 -20.19 -25.65 -13.19
C SER A 59 -20.84 -25.66 -14.57
N GLN A 60 -20.18 -25.08 -15.57
CA GLN A 60 -20.74 -24.93 -16.91
C GLN A 60 -20.21 -25.99 -17.88
N GLN A 61 -19.16 -26.71 -17.49
CA GLN A 61 -18.49 -27.71 -18.31
C GLN A 61 -17.96 -27.14 -19.63
N VAL A 62 -17.43 -25.92 -19.55
CA VAL A 62 -16.81 -25.16 -20.66
C VAL A 62 -15.43 -24.70 -20.20
N ASP A 63 -14.47 -24.62 -21.11
CA ASP A 63 -13.14 -24.10 -20.81
C ASP A 63 -13.19 -22.59 -20.49
N TYR A 64 -12.80 -22.24 -19.27
CA TYR A 64 -12.54 -20.86 -18.84
C TYR A 64 -11.04 -20.64 -18.64
N GLY A 65 -10.56 -19.44 -18.96
CA GLY A 65 -9.16 -19.06 -18.78
C GLY A 65 -9.00 -17.55 -18.70
N VAL A 66 -7.88 -17.11 -18.12
CA VAL A 66 -7.54 -15.70 -17.96
C VAL A 66 -6.59 -15.26 -19.07
N ARG A 67 -6.90 -14.14 -19.73
CA ARG A 67 -6.08 -13.55 -20.79
C ARG A 67 -5.38 -12.30 -20.27
N PHE A 68 -4.06 -12.31 -20.33
CA PHE A 68 -3.23 -11.14 -20.01
C PHE A 68 -3.01 -10.28 -21.25
N SER A 69 -3.35 -8.99 -21.16
CA SER A 69 -3.08 -7.99 -22.19
C SER A 69 -1.90 -7.12 -21.77
N THR A 70 -0.75 -7.31 -22.42
CA THR A 70 0.47 -6.51 -22.17
C THR A 70 0.38 -5.09 -22.74
N ALA A 71 -0.60 -4.82 -23.61
CA ALA A 71 -0.85 -3.49 -24.18
C ALA A 71 -1.54 -2.54 -23.19
N THR A 72 -2.38 -3.08 -22.30
CA THR A 72 -3.16 -2.31 -21.31
C THR A 72 -2.75 -2.56 -19.87
N ASN A 73 -1.85 -3.53 -19.60
CA ASN A 73 -1.51 -4.01 -18.25
C ASN A 73 -2.74 -4.49 -17.47
N GLU A 74 -3.67 -5.15 -18.16
CA GLU A 74 -4.93 -5.65 -17.60
C GLU A 74 -5.08 -7.15 -17.88
N TYR A 75 -5.91 -7.82 -17.08
CA TYR A 75 -6.32 -9.21 -17.28
C TYR A 75 -7.85 -9.33 -17.27
N GLN A 76 -8.36 -10.28 -18.04
CA GLN A 76 -9.80 -10.59 -18.16
C GLN A 76 -10.03 -12.08 -18.31
#